data_AF-A0AA42RDH3-F1
#
_entry.id   AF-A0AA42RDH3-F1
#
_cell.length_a   1.000
_cell.length_b   1.000
_cell.length_c   1.000
_cell.angle_alpha   90.00
_cell.angle_beta   90.00
_cell.angle_gamma   90.00
#
_symmetry.space_group_name_H-M   'P 1'
#
loop_
_entity.id
_entity.type
_entity.pdbx_description
1 polymer ?
#
loop_
_entity_poly.entity_id
_entity_poly.type
_entity_poly.pdbx_seq_one_letter_code
_entity_poly.pdbx_strand_id
1 'polypeptide(L)'
;MNNTENKYDTFYRRIIARFIDFAIFIVINFIISFIFSLLQKPKVMQLSMNNNINSILETKETYQEYSFDLISDWFIHNNFYITLLFLIYMILTNYFFSGSIGKMLVGIKVIEIEETCKPSFINSFKRSLFGIIYLPFLYLFEDNFIVIIGVLVFYILNAFQISSNKKKLTFEDIIAKTVVIKSK
;
A
#
# COMPACT_ATOMS: atom_id res chain seq x y z
N MET A 1 -29.07 9.03 -27.98
CA MET A 1 -28.55 7.85 -27.24
C MET A 1 -27.37 8.29 -26.41
N ASN A 2 -27.55 8.46 -25.10
CA ASN A 2 -26.52 9.03 -24.24
C ASN A 2 -25.43 8.00 -23.90
N ASN A 3 -24.20 8.42 -24.14
CA ASN A 3 -22.89 7.80 -23.93
C ASN A 3 -22.66 7.22 -22.50
N THR A 4 -23.40 6.19 -22.10
CA THR A 4 -23.16 5.49 -20.82
C THR A 4 -21.78 4.82 -20.78
N GLU A 5 -21.23 4.41 -21.93
CA GLU A 5 -19.88 3.84 -22.02
C GLU A 5 -18.76 4.81 -21.68
N ASN A 6 -18.97 6.12 -21.89
CA ASN A 6 -17.95 7.14 -21.59
C ASN A 6 -17.95 7.61 -20.14
N LYS A 7 -19.03 7.35 -19.38
CA LYS A 7 -19.17 7.78 -17.98
C LYS A 7 -18.36 6.90 -17.02
N TYR A 8 -18.44 5.58 -17.21
CA TYR A 8 -17.78 4.61 -16.33
C TYR A 8 -16.36 4.32 -16.78
N ASP A 9 -15.47 4.26 -15.79
CA ASP A 9 -14.04 4.13 -16.07
C ASP A 9 -13.64 2.70 -16.46
N THR A 10 -12.59 2.61 -17.28
CA THR A 10 -12.01 1.34 -17.77
C THR A 10 -11.06 0.70 -16.77
N PHE A 11 -10.91 -0.63 -16.83
CA PHE A 11 -10.02 -1.38 -15.95
C PHE A 11 -8.56 -0.88 -15.98
N TYR A 12 -8.05 -0.49 -17.14
CA TYR A 12 -6.67 -0.03 -17.31
C TYR A 12 -6.33 1.22 -16.48
N ARG A 13 -7.22 2.23 -16.46
CA ARG A 13 -7.01 3.45 -15.66
C ARG A 13 -6.99 3.16 -14.15
N ARG A 14 -7.80 2.19 -13.70
CA ARG A 14 -7.77 1.69 -12.32
C ARG A 14 -6.44 0.99 -12.00
N ILE A 15 -5.88 0.22 -12.93
CA ILE A 15 -4.57 -0.41 -12.80
C ILE A 15 -3.46 0.66 -12.71
N ILE A 16 -3.44 1.63 -13.63
CA ILE A 16 -2.46 2.73 -13.59
C ILE A 16 -2.54 3.48 -12.27
N ALA A 17 -3.75 3.82 -11.81
CA ALA A 17 -3.93 4.51 -10.54
C ALA A 17 -3.31 3.73 -9.38
N ARG A 18 -3.50 2.40 -9.33
CA ARG A 18 -2.88 1.53 -8.32
C ARG A 18 -1.35 1.51 -8.44
N PHE A 19 -0.79 1.48 -9.65
CA PHE A 19 0.66 1.57 -9.85
C PHE A 19 1.22 2.91 -9.37
N ILE A 20 0.52 4.02 -9.63
CA ILE A 20 0.93 5.34 -9.16
C ILE A 20 0.88 5.39 -7.63
N ASP A 21 -0.21 4.92 -7.02
CA ASP A 21 -0.32 4.85 -5.55
C ASP A 21 0.80 4.00 -4.95
N PHE A 22 1.12 2.86 -5.56
CA PHE A 22 2.20 1.99 -5.13
C PHE A 22 3.57 2.66 -5.27
N ALA A 23 3.84 3.35 -6.37
CA ALA A 23 5.10 4.07 -6.58
C ALA A 23 5.28 5.21 -5.56
N ILE A 24 4.23 6.00 -5.32
CA ILE A 24 4.23 7.03 -4.27
C ILE A 24 4.54 6.40 -2.92
N PHE A 25 3.93 5.26 -2.63
CA PHE A 25 4.11 4.60 -1.36
C PHE A 25 5.51 4.01 -1.19
N ILE A 26 6.12 3.45 -2.23
CA ILE A 26 7.53 3.02 -2.22
C ILE A 26 8.44 4.19 -1.85
N VAL A 27 8.24 5.35 -2.49
CA VAL A 27 9.06 6.55 -2.22
C VAL A 27 8.88 7.02 -0.77
N ILE A 28 7.63 7.06 -0.27
CA ILE A 28 7.35 7.42 1.13
C ILE A 28 8.04 6.46 2.09
N ASN A 29 7.92 5.15 1.86
CA ASN A 29 8.56 4.15 2.72
C ASN A 29 10.08 4.28 2.70
N PHE A 30 10.69 4.49 1.54
CA PHE A 30 12.13 4.72 1.44
C PHE A 30 12.58 5.92 2.29
N ILE A 31 11.83 7.03 2.23
CA ILE A 31 12.10 8.23 3.03
C ILE A 31 11.97 7.92 4.53
N ILE A 32 10.93 7.18 4.93
CA ILE A 32 10.73 6.77 6.33
C ILE A 32 11.88 5.87 6.79
N SER A 33 12.25 4.85 6.03
CA SER A 33 13.38 3.97 6.34
C SER A 33 14.67 4.76 6.52
N PHE A 34 14.91 5.73 5.63
CA PHE A 34 16.09 6.59 5.69
C PHE A 34 16.11 7.44 6.97
N ILE A 35 14.99 8.07 7.33
CA ILE A 35 14.85 8.84 8.58
C ILE A 35 15.06 7.94 9.80
N PHE A 36 14.46 6.74 9.81
CA PHE A 36 14.64 5.78 10.90
C PHE A 36 16.09 5.34 11.05
N SER A 37 16.77 5.09 9.93
CA SER A 37 18.18 4.78 9.90
C SER A 37 18.99 5.91 10.54
N LEU A 38 18.78 7.17 10.15
CA LEU A 38 19.45 8.32 10.77
C LEU A 38 19.22 8.44 12.29
N LEU A 39 18.04 8.04 12.77
CA LEU A 39 17.70 8.07 14.20
C LEU A 39 18.30 6.89 14.99
N GLN A 40 18.50 5.74 14.35
CA GLN A 40 19.15 4.59 14.96
C GLN A 40 20.67 4.77 14.90
N LYS A 41 21.25 5.30 15.99
CA LYS A 41 22.70 5.23 16.18
C LYS A 41 23.12 3.76 16.27
N PRO A 42 24.10 3.28 15.47
CA PRO A 42 24.60 1.92 15.61
C PRO A 42 25.28 1.79 16.98
N LYS A 43 24.63 1.16 17.95
CA LYS A 43 25.28 0.77 19.21
C LYS A 43 25.93 -0.59 19.00
N VAL A 44 27.15 -0.59 18.48
CA VAL A 44 28.00 -1.78 18.51
C VAL A 44 28.82 -1.73 19.80
N MET A 45 28.43 -2.50 20.81
CA MET A 45 29.26 -2.72 22.00
C MET A 45 30.28 -3.81 21.66
N GLN A 46 31.43 -3.42 21.13
CA GLN A 46 32.55 -4.34 20.98
C GLN A 46 33.26 -4.49 22.34
N LEU A 47 33.08 -5.65 22.98
CA LEU A 47 33.91 -6.08 24.10
C LEU A 47 35.22 -6.61 23.52
N SER A 48 36.24 -5.77 23.42
CA SER A 48 37.61 -6.23 23.22
C SER A 48 38.16 -6.75 24.54
N MET A 49 38.23 -8.07 24.74
CA MET A 49 39.06 -8.62 25.82
C MET A 49 40.52 -8.44 25.45
N ASN A 50 41.16 -7.44 26.05
CA ASN A 50 42.61 -7.31 26.02
C ASN A 50 43.18 -8.12 27.20
N ASN A 51 43.97 -9.16 26.91
CA ASN A 51 44.56 -10.05 27.92
C ASN A 51 45.72 -9.42 28.73
N ASN A 52 45.83 -8.08 28.77
CA ASN A 52 46.87 -7.39 29.52
C ASN A 52 46.25 -6.64 30.71
N ILE A 53 46.85 -6.87 31.88
CA ILE A 53 46.37 -6.66 33.25
C ILE A 53 46.00 -5.20 33.63
N ASN A 54 46.09 -4.22 32.73
CA ASN A 54 45.64 -2.85 32.99
C ASN A 54 44.64 -2.39 31.92
N SER A 55 43.38 -2.81 32.06
CA SER A 55 42.30 -2.48 31.14
C SER A 55 41.69 -1.10 31.45
N ILE A 56 42.29 -0.04 30.92
CA ILE A 56 41.50 1.15 30.59
C ILE A 56 40.54 0.71 29.50
N LEU A 57 39.24 0.67 29.82
CA LEU A 57 38.15 0.44 28.88
C LEU A 57 38.15 1.59 27.86
N GLU A 58 38.93 1.45 26.80
CA GLU A 58 38.83 2.34 25.65
C GLU A 58 37.56 1.98 24.86
N THR A 59 36.48 2.71 25.13
CA THR A 59 35.28 2.69 24.30
C THR A 59 35.60 3.41 22.99
N LYS A 60 36.10 2.68 21.99
CA LYS A 60 36.19 3.21 20.62
C LYS A 60 34.83 3.09 19.96
N GLU A 61 34.13 4.23 19.87
CA GLU A 61 32.93 4.37 19.05
C GLU A 61 33.32 4.16 17.58
N THR A 62 33.08 2.96 17.06
CA THR A 62 33.29 2.67 15.64
C THR A 62 31.94 2.87 14.97
N TYR A 63 31.82 3.94 14.19
CA TYR A 63 30.64 4.24 13.39
C TYR A 63 30.53 3.19 12.30
N GLN A 64 29.54 2.30 12.36
CA GLN A 64 29.15 1.53 11.18
C GLN A 64 28.63 2.52 10.14
N GLU A 65 29.23 2.52 8.95
CA GLU A 65 28.65 3.19 7.79
C GLU A 65 27.20 2.71 7.62
N TYR A 66 26.30 3.65 7.37
CA TYR A 66 24.91 3.37 7.04
C TYR A 66 24.86 2.49 5.77
N SER A 67 24.90 1.18 5.95
CA SER A 67 24.84 0.25 4.84
C SER A 67 23.42 0.18 4.30
N PHE A 68 23.31 0.05 2.98
CA PHE A 68 22.04 -0.18 2.28
C PHE A 68 21.29 -1.40 2.85
N ASP A 69 22.02 -2.35 3.43
CA ASP A 69 21.50 -3.57 4.05
C ASP A 69 20.54 -3.29 5.22
N LEU A 70 20.82 -2.28 6.06
CA LEU A 70 19.95 -1.88 7.18
C LEU A 70 18.61 -1.30 6.68
N ILE A 71 18.64 -0.58 5.55
CA ILE A 71 17.45 0.02 4.92
C ILE A 71 16.59 -1.09 4.30
N SER A 72 17.21 -2.07 3.62
CA SER A 72 16.50 -3.21 3.05
C SER A 72 15.93 -4.14 4.11
N ASP A 73 16.64 -4.39 5.21
CA ASP A 73 16.16 -5.25 6.29
C ASP A 73 14.95 -4.61 6.98
N TRP A 74 14.99 -3.31 7.27
CA TRP A 74 13.82 -2.62 7.82
C TRP A 74 12.63 -2.69 6.86
N PHE A 75 12.86 -2.53 5.55
CA PHE A 75 11.81 -2.59 4.54
C PHE A 75 11.13 -3.97 4.52
N ILE A 76 11.92 -5.05 4.56
CA ILE A 76 11.42 -6.43 4.53
C ILE A 76 10.66 -6.77 5.82
N HIS A 77 11.18 -6.38 6.98
CA HIS A 77 10.62 -6.76 8.28
C HIS A 77 9.41 -5.90 8.71
N ASN A 78 9.21 -4.73 8.10
CA ASN A 78 8.08 -3.84 8.42
C ASN A 78 6.94 -3.88 7.39
N ASN A 79 6.93 -4.86 6.48
CA ASN A 79 5.90 -5.05 5.45
C ASN A 79 4.47 -5.01 6.01
N PHE A 80 4.25 -5.51 7.22
CA PHE A 80 2.96 -5.42 7.91
C PHE A 80 2.52 -3.98 8.16
N TYR A 81 3.37 -3.18 8.83
CA TYR A 81 3.08 -1.79 9.17
C TYR A 81 2.94 -0.92 7.92
N ILE A 82 3.79 -1.19 6.93
CA ILE A 82 3.75 -0.57 5.62
C ILE A 82 2.39 -0.85 4.96
N THR A 83 1.95 -2.10 4.91
CA THR A 83 0.64 -2.46 4.33
C THR A 83 -0.51 -1.86 5.13
N LEU A 84 -0.41 -1.82 6.46
CA LEU A 84 -1.41 -1.20 7.32
C LEU A 84 -1.56 0.30 7.02
N LEU A 85 -0.45 1.01 6.92
CA LEU A 85 -0.42 2.43 6.59
C LEU A 85 -1.00 2.68 5.19
N PHE A 86 -0.71 1.80 4.22
CA PHE A 86 -1.31 1.86 2.89
C PHE A 86 -2.84 1.70 2.93
N LEU A 87 -3.37 0.78 3.73
CA LEU A 87 -4.82 0.60 3.89
C LEU A 87 -5.48 1.81 4.54
N ILE A 88 -4.86 2.37 5.58
CA ILE A 88 -5.35 3.59 6.23
C ILE A 88 -5.38 4.73 5.21
N TYR A 89 -4.31 4.92 4.45
CA TYR A 89 -4.25 5.88 3.34
C TYR A 89 -5.43 5.68 2.37
N MET A 90 -5.63 4.45 1.86
CA MET A 90 -6.70 4.17 0.91
C MET A 90 -8.10 4.43 1.47
N ILE A 91 -8.36 4.12 2.74
CA ILE A 91 -9.66 4.36 3.38
C ILE A 91 -9.90 5.87 3.52
N LEU A 92 -8.92 6.61 4.05
CA LEU A 92 -9.05 8.04 4.30
C LEU A 92 -9.20 8.81 2.99
N THR A 93 -8.40 8.52 1.97
CA THR A 93 -8.47 9.27 0.72
C THR A 93 -9.75 8.97 -0.06
N ASN A 94 -10.22 7.72 -0.07
CA ASN A 94 -11.51 7.42 -0.68
C ASN A 94 -12.66 8.15 0.05
N TYR A 95 -12.62 8.25 1.38
CA TYR A 95 -13.64 8.93 2.17
C TYR A 95 -13.64 10.46 1.95
N PHE A 96 -12.47 11.10 2.03
CA PHE A 96 -12.39 12.57 1.94
C PHE A 96 -12.45 13.08 0.51
N PHE A 97 -11.82 12.38 -0.43
CA PHE A 97 -11.59 12.90 -1.77
C PHE A 97 -12.19 12.04 -2.88
N SER A 98 -13.02 11.05 -2.55
CA SER A 98 -13.59 10.15 -3.56
C SER A 98 -12.52 9.41 -4.38
N GLY A 99 -11.31 9.21 -3.85
CA GLY A 99 -10.26 8.52 -4.58
C GLY A 99 -8.91 8.63 -3.91
N SER A 100 -7.98 7.74 -4.27
CA SER A 100 -6.56 7.87 -3.93
C SER A 100 -5.86 8.89 -4.84
N ILE A 101 -4.65 9.28 -4.48
CA ILE A 101 -3.84 10.22 -5.27
C ILE A 101 -3.64 9.69 -6.69
N GLY A 102 -3.35 8.40 -6.85
CA GLY A 102 -3.24 7.77 -8.17
C GLY A 102 -4.53 7.90 -8.98
N LYS A 103 -5.70 7.73 -8.35
CA LYS A 103 -6.99 7.93 -9.03
C LYS A 103 -7.22 9.38 -9.45
N MET A 104 -6.84 10.33 -8.60
CA MET A 104 -6.91 11.75 -8.93
C MET A 104 -6.04 12.09 -10.14
N LEU A 105 -4.80 11.60 -10.16
CA LEU A 105 -3.85 11.83 -11.25
C LEU A 105 -4.32 11.23 -12.58
N VAL A 106 -5.02 10.09 -12.54
CA VAL A 106 -5.60 9.43 -13.73
C VAL A 106 -6.97 10.03 -14.11
N GLY A 107 -7.48 10.98 -13.33
CA GLY A 107 -8.76 11.65 -13.57
C GLY A 107 -9.95 10.73 -13.36
N ILE A 108 -9.95 9.93 -12.30
CA ILE A 108 -11.04 9.00 -11.96
C ILE A 108 -11.45 9.17 -10.51
N LYS A 109 -12.74 8.97 -10.20
CA LYS A 109 -13.29 9.13 -8.85
C LYS A 109 -14.32 8.06 -8.51
N VAL A 110 -14.38 7.73 -7.24
CA VAL A 110 -15.29 6.80 -6.58
C VAL A 110 -16.51 7.56 -6.08
N ILE A 111 -17.68 7.08 -6.45
CA ILE A 111 -18.98 7.57 -5.98
C ILE A 111 -19.83 6.40 -5.53
N GLU A 112 -20.92 6.68 -4.81
CA GLU A 112 -21.90 5.65 -4.46
C GLU A 112 -22.62 5.11 -5.71
N ILE A 113 -23.13 3.88 -5.65
CA ILE A 113 -23.72 3.19 -6.81
C ILE A 113 -25.01 3.87 -7.32
N GLU A 114 -25.67 4.62 -6.43
CA GLU A 114 -26.81 5.51 -6.73
C GLU A 114 -26.37 6.81 -7.41
N GLU A 115 -25.05 7.03 -7.52
CA GLU A 115 -24.40 8.12 -8.26
C GLU A 115 -24.72 9.52 -7.75
N THR A 116 -25.19 9.62 -6.51
CA THR A 116 -25.64 10.86 -5.88
C THR A 116 -24.50 11.58 -5.16
N CYS A 117 -23.64 10.85 -4.46
CA CYS A 117 -22.70 11.42 -3.49
C CYS A 117 -21.33 10.71 -3.43
N LYS A 118 -20.41 11.35 -2.69
CA LYS A 118 -19.14 10.75 -2.24
C LYS A 118 -19.40 9.52 -1.36
N PRO A 119 -18.50 8.51 -1.35
CA PRO A 119 -18.70 7.33 -0.54
C PRO A 119 -18.67 7.66 0.96
N SER A 120 -19.61 7.09 1.72
CA SER A 120 -19.54 7.11 3.18
C SER A 120 -18.26 6.43 3.71
N PHE A 121 -17.91 6.70 4.97
CA PHE A 121 -16.77 6.06 5.63
C PHE A 121 -16.91 4.52 5.64
N ILE A 122 -18.12 4.01 5.93
CA ILE A 122 -18.42 2.58 5.93
C ILE A 122 -18.20 1.99 4.53
N ASN A 123 -18.64 2.70 3.47
CA ASN A 123 -18.44 2.24 2.10
C ASN A 123 -16.95 2.26 1.71
N SER A 124 -16.19 3.26 2.17
CA SER A 124 -14.73 3.34 1.95
C SER A 124 -13.97 2.23 2.68
N PHE A 125 -14.40 1.88 3.90
CA PHE A 125 -13.87 0.74 4.66
C PHE A 125 -14.18 -0.59 3.97
N LYS A 126 -15.45 -0.82 3.58
CA LYS A 126 -15.88 -2.02 2.84
C LYS A 126 -15.10 -2.22 1.55
N ARG A 127 -14.77 -1.13 0.86
CA ARG A 127 -13.97 -1.18 -0.37
C ARG A 127 -12.55 -1.70 -0.13
N SER A 128 -12.02 -1.52 1.07
CA SER A 128 -10.69 -1.96 1.49
C SER A 128 -10.69 -3.34 2.15
N LEU A 129 -11.84 -4.02 2.24
CA LEU A 129 -11.99 -5.32 2.91
C LEU A 129 -11.00 -6.37 2.40
N PHE A 130 -10.79 -6.47 1.09
CA PHE A 130 -9.85 -7.45 0.54
C PHE A 130 -8.43 -7.20 1.04
N GLY A 131 -8.00 -5.94 1.10
CA GLY A 131 -6.69 -5.58 1.65
C GLY A 131 -6.60 -5.82 3.16
N ILE A 132 -7.68 -5.59 3.90
CA ILE A 132 -7.75 -5.86 5.35
C ILE A 132 -7.66 -7.37 5.63
N ILE A 133 -8.40 -8.19 4.88
CA ILE A 133 -8.37 -9.65 4.99
C ILE A 133 -6.99 -10.17 4.59
N TYR A 134 -6.35 -9.56 3.60
CA TYR A 134 -5.03 -9.91 3.11
C TYR A 134 -3.89 -9.65 4.12
N LEU A 135 -4.06 -8.67 5.00
CA LEU A 135 -3.01 -8.22 5.92
C LEU A 135 -2.59 -9.29 6.97
N PRO A 136 -3.51 -10.06 7.60
CA PRO A 136 -3.14 -11.23 8.40
C PRO A 136 -2.43 -12.34 7.61
N PHE A 137 -2.75 -12.56 6.33
CA PHE A 137 -2.06 -13.56 5.52
C PHE A 137 -0.61 -13.17 5.26
N LEU A 138 -0.34 -11.89 4.99
CA LEU A 138 1.04 -11.39 4.91
C LEU A 138 1.82 -11.56 6.22
N TYR A 139 1.15 -11.46 7.36
CA TYR A 139 1.80 -11.63 8.66
C TYR A 139 2.08 -13.09 9.00
N LEU A 140 1.17 -14.00 8.65
CA LEU A 140 1.23 -15.41 9.05
C LEU A 140 1.98 -16.31 8.06
N PHE A 141 2.07 -15.91 6.79
CA PHE A 141 2.72 -16.69 5.75
C PHE A 141 3.92 -15.93 5.21
N GLU A 142 5.12 -16.28 5.69
CA GLU A 142 6.39 -15.74 5.18
C GLU A 142 6.63 -16.15 3.72
N ASP A 143 6.05 -17.28 3.29
CA ASP A 143 6.09 -17.75 1.90
C ASP A 143 5.18 -16.90 0.99
N ASN A 144 5.79 -15.89 0.39
CA ASN A 144 5.15 -14.92 -0.51
C ASN A 144 4.49 -15.54 -1.75
N PHE A 145 4.76 -16.81 -2.10
CA PHE A 145 4.29 -17.40 -3.35
C PHE A 145 2.77 -17.61 -3.40
N ILE A 146 2.18 -18.19 -2.35
CA ILE A 146 0.71 -18.41 -2.26
C ILE A 146 -0.01 -17.06 -2.28
N VAL A 147 0.57 -16.08 -1.59
CA VAL A 147 0.08 -14.71 -1.49
C VAL A 147 0.06 -14.05 -2.88
N ILE A 148 1.15 -14.15 -3.64
CA ILE A 148 1.23 -13.62 -5.02
C ILE A 148 0.18 -14.25 -5.93
N ILE A 149 0.01 -15.58 -5.87
CA ILE A 149 -1.02 -16.28 -6.65
C ILE A 149 -2.41 -15.76 -6.29
N GLY A 150 -2.73 -15.63 -5.00
CA GLY A 150 -4.02 -15.11 -4.54
C GLY A 150 -4.31 -13.71 -5.07
N VAL A 151 -3.33 -12.81 -5.06
CA VAL A 151 -3.44 -11.46 -5.60
C VAL A 151 -3.67 -11.49 -7.12
N LEU A 152 -2.92 -12.32 -7.86
CA LEU A 152 -3.08 -12.46 -9.31
C LEU A 152 -4.49 -12.97 -9.68
N VAL A 153 -4.95 -14.03 -9.01
CA VAL A 153 -6.30 -14.58 -9.21
C VAL A 153 -7.35 -13.50 -8.93
N PHE A 154 -7.20 -12.73 -7.84
CA PHE A 154 -8.11 -11.63 -7.53
C PHE A 154 -8.15 -10.56 -8.63
N TYR A 155 -7.01 -10.19 -9.23
CA TYR A 155 -6.98 -9.24 -10.35
C TYR A 155 -7.62 -9.79 -11.61
N ILE A 156 -7.38 -11.06 -11.93
CA ILE A 156 -8.00 -11.75 -13.08
C ILE A 156 -9.52 -11.77 -12.92
N LEU A 157 -10.02 -12.16 -11.74
CA LEU A 157 -11.45 -12.17 -11.44
C LEU A 157 -12.07 -10.77 -11.59
N ASN A 158 -11.41 -9.72 -11.11
CA ASN A 158 -11.88 -8.34 -11.30
C ASN A 158 -11.89 -7.92 -12.78
N ALA A 159 -10.93 -8.37 -13.59
CA ALA A 159 -10.89 -8.08 -15.02
C ALA A 159 -12.10 -8.69 -15.74
N PHE A 160 -12.42 -9.96 -15.44
CA PHE A 160 -13.61 -10.64 -15.96
C PHE A 160 -14.91 -9.97 -15.53
N GLN A 161 -15.00 -9.57 -14.25
CA GLN A 161 -16.18 -8.92 -13.70
C GLN A 161 -16.44 -7.55 -14.36
N ILE A 162 -15.39 -6.76 -14.56
CA ILE A 162 -15.51 -5.46 -15.24
C ILE A 162 -15.96 -5.65 -16.69
N SER A 163 -15.40 -6.64 -17.38
CA SER A 163 -15.72 -6.92 -18.78
C SER A 163 -17.18 -7.37 -18.97
N SER A 164 -17.74 -8.04 -17.96
CA SER A 164 -19.11 -8.58 -17.99
C SER A 164 -20.19 -7.58 -17.55
N ASN A 165 -19.82 -6.40 -17.00
CA ASN A 165 -20.78 -5.47 -16.39
C ASN A 165 -20.80 -4.08 -17.07
N LYS A 166 -21.99 -3.59 -17.43
CA LYS A 166 -22.19 -2.26 -18.04
C LYS A 166 -21.65 -1.09 -17.21
N LYS A 167 -21.69 -1.19 -15.88
CA LYS A 167 -21.14 -0.19 -14.95
C LYS A 167 -19.65 -0.40 -14.64
N LYS A 168 -19.00 -1.42 -15.24
CA LYS A 168 -17.57 -1.74 -15.06
C LYS A 168 -17.17 -1.85 -13.59
N LEU A 169 -17.97 -2.58 -12.81
CA LEU A 169 -17.80 -2.74 -11.36
C LEU A 169 -16.75 -3.82 -11.05
N THR A 170 -15.89 -3.56 -10.06
CA THR A 170 -15.07 -4.60 -9.41
C THR A 170 -15.83 -5.31 -8.29
N PHE A 171 -15.28 -6.40 -7.75
CA PHE A 171 -15.83 -7.02 -6.53
C PHE A 171 -15.83 -6.05 -5.34
N GLU A 172 -14.78 -5.26 -5.20
CA GLU A 172 -14.68 -4.18 -4.21
C GLU A 172 -15.82 -3.16 -4.37
N ASP A 173 -16.13 -2.77 -5.61
CA ASP A 173 -17.21 -1.83 -5.94
C ASP A 173 -18.57 -2.37 -5.48
N ILE A 174 -18.83 -3.66 -5.75
CA ILE A 174 -20.08 -4.34 -5.41
C ILE A 174 -20.28 -4.40 -3.89
N ILE A 175 -19.25 -4.85 -3.16
CA ILE A 175 -19.30 -4.97 -1.70
C ILE A 175 -19.50 -3.59 -1.05
N ALA A 176 -18.82 -2.58 -1.57
CA ALA A 176 -18.88 -1.21 -1.06
C ALA A 176 -20.11 -0.43 -1.54
N LYS A 177 -20.93 -0.98 -2.45
CA LYS A 177 -21.99 -0.23 -3.15
C LYS A 177 -21.47 1.08 -3.76
N THR A 178 -20.33 1.00 -4.44
CA THR A 178 -19.69 2.15 -5.11
C THR A 178 -19.45 1.88 -6.58
N VAL A 179 -19.14 2.92 -7.35
CA VAL A 179 -18.74 2.84 -8.75
C VAL A 179 -17.64 3.87 -9.04
N VAL A 180 -16.76 3.56 -10.00
CA VAL A 180 -15.74 4.51 -10.45
C VAL A 180 -16.16 5.14 -11.77
N ILE A 181 -16.12 6.46 -11.80
CA ILE A 181 -16.43 7.27 -12.96
C ILE A 181 -15.22 8.13 -13.35
N LYS A 182 -15.17 8.57 -14.60
CA LYS A 182 -14.19 9.57 -15.01
C LYS A 182 -14.49 10.90 -14.34
N SER A 183 -13.47 11.54 -13.78
CA SER A 183 -13.56 12.96 -13.43
C SER A 183 -13.64 13.76 -14.73
N LYS A 184 -14.53 14.75 -14.77
CA LYS A 184 -14.52 15.75 -15.83
C LYS A 184 -13.24 16.56 -15.75
#